data_AF-A0A0E3WU83-F1
#
_entry.id   AF-A0A0E3WU83-F1
#
_cell.length_a   1.000
_cell.length_b   1.000
_cell.length_c   1.000
_cell.angle_alpha   90.00
_cell.angle_beta   90.00
_cell.angle_gamma   90.00
#
_symmetry.space_group_name_H-M   'P 1'
#
loop_
_entity.id
_entity.type
_entity.pdbx_description
1 polymer ?
#
loop_
_entity_poly.entity_id
_entity_poly.type
_entity_poly.pdbx_seq_one_letter_code
_entity_poly.pdbx_strand_id
1 'polypeptide(L)'
;MENERYERGWSKLKEIDGKIGEEIFKSLESISPDLGKYIIEFSFGDVYSRKGTSLKQKEIAVVAALTAMGNAAPQLNVHINGALNVGCSVEEILEVIIQMSSYSGFPGSLNAINVLKEVIKDRKITFEPVKEDKNGDRFSIGAEQLSRLEKNQVQILKENLDDIAPDMVEYIIAYGYGDIYSRKNLSVKMRQIATIAALTAMGTARPQLAFHIKAGLNVGLTEEEIIETIILMCVYAGFPAALNGISTAKEVFSNL
;
A
#
# COMPACT_ATOMS: atom_id res chain seq x y z
N MET A 1 18.76 10.67 24.73
CA MET A 1 17.32 10.55 24.38
C MET A 1 16.94 11.35 23.13
N GLU A 2 17.21 12.67 23.05
CA GLU A 2 16.94 13.45 21.81
C GLU A 2 17.90 13.07 20.67
N ASN A 3 19.20 12.96 20.96
CA ASN A 3 20.21 12.61 19.96
C ASN A 3 20.03 11.19 19.37
N GLU A 4 19.58 10.22 20.18
CA GLU A 4 19.41 8.83 19.71
C GLU A 4 18.22 8.64 18.75
N ARG A 5 17.14 9.40 18.92
CA ARG A 5 15.98 9.35 18.00
C ARG A 5 16.37 9.93 16.64
N TYR A 6 17.03 11.08 16.65
CA TYR A 6 17.52 11.73 15.44
C TYR A 6 18.54 10.87 14.71
N GLU A 7 19.57 10.37 15.38
CA GLU A 7 20.61 9.52 14.78
C GLU A 7 20.03 8.25 14.16
N ARG A 8 19.11 7.58 14.86
CA ARG A 8 18.41 6.39 14.34
C ARG A 8 17.57 6.74 13.11
N GLY A 9 16.82 7.83 13.17
CA GLY A 9 16.01 8.30 12.04
C GLY A 9 16.85 8.68 10.84
N TRP A 10 17.96 9.38 11.06
CA TRP A 10 18.88 9.78 10.01
C TRP A 10 19.53 8.58 9.31
N SER A 11 19.95 7.59 10.10
CA SER A 11 20.45 6.31 9.58
C SER A 11 19.39 5.60 8.72
N LYS A 12 18.15 5.55 9.21
CA LYS A 12 17.05 4.89 8.51
C LYS A 12 16.65 5.61 7.22
N LEU A 13 16.61 6.95 7.21
CA LEU A 13 16.38 7.74 6.00
C LEU A 13 17.47 7.46 4.95
N LYS A 14 18.73 7.41 5.36
CA LYS A 14 19.84 7.11 4.42
C LYS A 14 19.75 5.72 3.81
N GLU A 15 19.31 4.74 4.59
CA GLU A 15 19.11 3.37 4.13
C GLU A 15 18.00 3.28 3.07
N ILE A 16 16.93 4.06 3.21
CA ILE A 16 15.75 4.00 2.33
C ILE A 16 15.84 5.01 1.19
N ASP A 17 15.89 6.30 1.51
CA ASP A 17 15.76 7.40 0.53
C ASP A 17 17.11 7.89 0.01
N GLY A 18 18.19 7.62 0.75
CA GLY A 18 19.55 8.03 0.40
C GLY A 18 19.63 9.54 0.14
N LYS A 19 20.25 9.91 -0.99
CA LYS A 19 20.51 11.32 -1.34
C LYS A 19 19.24 12.16 -1.51
N ILE A 20 18.16 11.57 -2.04
CA ILE A 20 16.91 12.30 -2.28
C ILE A 20 16.30 12.75 -0.95
N GLY A 21 16.27 11.86 0.06
CA GLY A 21 15.80 12.22 1.40
C GLY A 21 16.64 13.31 2.06
N GLU A 22 17.98 13.25 1.89
CA GLU A 22 18.89 14.29 2.41
C GLU A 22 18.63 15.66 1.77
N GLU A 23 18.36 15.70 0.46
CA GLU A 23 18.06 16.94 -0.27
C GLU A 23 16.74 17.56 0.19
N ILE A 24 15.71 16.74 0.42
CA ILE A 24 14.43 17.21 0.99
C ILE A 24 14.65 17.82 2.37
N PHE A 25 15.39 17.14 3.25
CA PHE A 25 15.72 17.67 4.56
C PHE A 25 16.42 19.04 4.48
N LYS A 26 17.47 19.15 3.65
CA LYS A 26 18.20 20.42 3.43
C LYS A 26 17.31 21.52 2.89
N SER A 27 16.35 21.19 2.02
CA SER A 27 15.40 22.17 1.47
C SER A 27 14.52 22.81 2.56
N LEU A 28 14.25 22.09 3.65
CA LEU A 28 13.44 22.55 4.77
C LEU A 28 14.22 23.42 5.77
N GLU A 29 15.55 23.30 5.84
CA GLU A 29 16.37 24.04 6.83
C GLU A 29 16.15 25.56 6.79
N SER A 30 15.95 26.11 5.58
CA SER A 30 15.79 27.55 5.38
C SER A 30 14.43 28.11 5.78
N ILE A 31 13.40 27.27 5.93
CA ILE A 31 12.01 27.71 6.13
C ILE A 31 11.32 27.05 7.34
N SER A 32 11.60 25.77 7.60
CA SER A 32 11.03 25.01 8.70
C SER A 32 11.98 23.88 9.13
N PRO A 33 13.06 24.21 9.86
CA PRO A 33 13.99 23.20 10.38
C PRO A 33 13.30 22.21 11.33
N ASP A 34 12.27 22.64 12.07
CA ASP A 34 11.49 21.78 12.95
C ASP A 34 10.73 20.70 12.17
N LEU A 35 10.14 21.03 11.02
CA LEU A 35 9.47 20.04 10.18
C LEU A 35 10.47 19.00 9.66
N GLY A 36 11.66 19.45 9.22
CA GLY A 36 12.76 18.56 8.86
C GLY A 36 13.11 17.63 10.02
N LYS A 37 13.29 18.17 11.23
CA LYS A 37 13.58 17.38 12.44
C LYS A 37 12.47 16.37 12.75
N TYR A 38 11.19 16.74 12.63
CA TYR A 38 10.07 15.81 12.87
C TYR A 38 10.03 14.66 11.85
N ILE A 39 10.34 14.93 10.58
CA ILE A 39 10.47 13.87 9.57
C ILE A 39 11.55 12.87 10.02
N ILE A 40 12.72 13.36 10.42
CA ILE A 40 13.82 12.48 10.88
C ILE A 40 13.44 11.72 12.15
N GLU A 41 13.05 12.43 13.22
CA GLU A 41 12.85 11.81 14.53
C GLU A 41 11.61 10.94 14.61
N PHE A 42 10.48 11.45 14.12
CA PHE A 42 9.20 10.74 14.24
C PHE A 42 9.02 9.75 13.09
N SER A 43 9.06 10.23 11.84
CA SER A 43 8.77 9.36 10.69
C SER A 43 9.82 8.27 10.56
N PHE A 44 11.11 8.63 10.52
CA PHE A 44 12.16 7.64 10.37
C PHE A 44 12.60 7.00 11.69
N GLY A 45 12.80 7.82 12.72
CA GLY A 45 13.34 7.40 14.01
C GLY A 45 12.36 6.59 14.84
N ASP A 46 11.07 6.91 14.82
CA ASP A 46 10.08 6.19 15.62
C ASP A 46 9.28 5.20 14.79
N VAL A 47 8.79 5.56 13.60
CA VAL A 47 7.84 4.74 12.82
C VAL A 47 8.55 3.76 11.88
N TYR A 48 9.45 4.20 11.01
CA TYR A 48 10.19 3.28 10.13
C TYR A 48 11.17 2.37 10.86
N SER A 49 11.62 2.77 12.04
CA SER A 49 12.53 1.96 12.86
C SER A 49 11.81 0.86 13.66
N ARG A 50 10.47 0.83 13.68
CA ARG A 50 9.71 -0.25 14.30
C ARG A 50 10.00 -1.58 13.61
N LYS A 51 9.98 -2.66 14.40
CA LYS A 51 10.07 -4.04 13.91
C LYS A 51 8.68 -4.53 13.46
N GLY A 52 8.52 -5.83 13.19
CA GLY A 52 7.25 -6.44 12.79
C GLY A 52 7.00 -6.44 11.28
N THR A 53 7.51 -5.46 10.54
CA THR A 53 7.52 -5.45 9.06
C THR A 53 8.91 -5.11 8.50
N SER A 54 9.25 -5.72 7.36
CA SER A 54 10.44 -5.41 6.58
C SER A 54 10.31 -4.04 5.88
N LEU A 55 11.43 -3.42 5.52
CA LEU A 55 11.40 -2.17 4.75
C LEU A 55 10.72 -2.34 3.40
N LYS A 56 10.89 -3.51 2.75
CA LYS A 56 10.18 -3.86 1.53
C LYS A 56 8.65 -3.81 1.71
N GLN A 57 8.13 -4.37 2.81
CA GLN A 57 6.70 -4.29 3.14
C GLN A 57 6.24 -2.85 3.40
N LYS A 58 7.04 -2.05 4.12
CA LYS A 58 6.73 -0.65 4.41
C LYS A 58 6.64 0.19 3.14
N GLU A 59 7.62 0.08 2.24
CA GLU A 59 7.61 0.86 1.00
C GLU A 59 6.47 0.43 0.05
N ILE A 60 6.11 -0.86 -0.01
CA ILE A 60 4.91 -1.33 -0.73
C ILE A 60 3.63 -0.70 -0.16
N ALA A 61 3.49 -0.65 1.17
CA ALA A 61 2.37 0.00 1.84
C ALA A 61 2.29 1.50 1.52
N VAL A 62 3.43 2.19 1.53
CA VAL A 62 3.52 3.65 1.32
C VAL A 62 3.23 4.01 -0.13
N VAL A 63 3.80 3.28 -1.09
CA VAL A 63 3.48 3.45 -2.52
C VAL A 63 1.98 3.27 -2.76
N ALA A 64 1.37 2.26 -2.16
CA ALA A 64 -0.08 2.03 -2.27
C ALA A 64 -0.89 3.20 -1.70
N ALA A 65 -0.56 3.64 -0.49
CA ALA A 65 -1.23 4.75 0.19
C ALA A 65 -1.11 6.08 -0.58
N LEU A 66 0.10 6.43 -1.03
CA LEU A 66 0.33 7.67 -1.79
C LEU A 66 -0.33 7.62 -3.17
N THR A 67 -0.35 6.46 -3.83
CA THR A 67 -1.12 6.26 -5.06
C THR A 67 -2.62 6.45 -4.81
N ALA A 68 -3.14 5.91 -3.71
CA ALA A 68 -4.56 6.00 -3.37
C ALA A 68 -5.01 7.42 -3.00
N MET A 69 -4.16 8.20 -2.34
CA MET A 69 -4.43 9.62 -2.07
C MET A 69 -4.37 10.48 -3.35
N GLY A 70 -3.54 10.09 -4.33
CA GLY A 70 -3.53 10.66 -5.68
C GLY A 70 -3.03 12.10 -5.81
N ASN A 71 -2.60 12.73 -4.71
CA ASN A 71 -2.25 14.16 -4.64
C ASN A 71 -0.84 14.45 -4.10
N ALA A 72 -0.02 13.42 -3.85
CA ALA A 72 1.31 13.52 -3.23
C ALA A 72 2.42 13.01 -4.15
N ALA A 73 2.42 13.42 -5.42
CA ALA A 73 3.36 12.92 -6.43
C ALA A 73 4.85 13.09 -6.08
N PRO A 74 5.31 14.22 -5.48
CA PRO A 74 6.70 14.33 -5.05
C PRO A 74 7.10 13.27 -4.01
N GLN A 75 6.22 13.01 -3.03
CA GLN A 75 6.46 11.99 -2.02
C GLN A 75 6.39 10.58 -2.62
N LEU A 76 5.49 10.35 -3.57
CA LEU A 76 5.44 9.07 -4.29
C LEU A 76 6.74 8.83 -5.07
N ASN A 77 7.35 9.85 -5.66
CA ASN A 77 8.64 9.74 -6.35
C ASN A 77 9.75 9.28 -5.39
N VAL A 78 9.81 9.89 -4.20
CA VAL A 78 10.75 9.50 -3.13
C VAL A 78 10.56 8.04 -2.77
N HIS A 79 9.33 7.61 -2.51
CA HIS A 79 9.04 6.25 -2.04
C HIS A 79 9.10 5.18 -3.14
N ILE A 80 8.92 5.52 -4.42
CA ILE A 80 9.24 4.58 -5.50
C ILE A 80 10.77 4.36 -5.56
N ASN A 81 11.58 5.42 -5.38
CA ASN A 81 13.02 5.26 -5.26
C ASN A 81 13.42 4.48 -4.00
N GLY A 82 12.79 4.76 -2.86
CA GLY A 82 12.98 4.07 -1.59
C GLY A 82 12.67 2.58 -1.70
N ALA A 83 11.52 2.23 -2.28
CA ALA A 83 11.12 0.86 -2.59
C ALA A 83 12.20 0.11 -3.38
N LEU A 84 12.73 0.71 -4.44
CA LEU A 84 13.80 0.11 -5.26
C LEU A 84 15.10 -0.07 -4.47
N ASN A 85 15.44 0.88 -3.58
CA ASN A 85 16.65 0.81 -2.76
C ASN A 85 16.58 -0.33 -1.73
N VAL A 86 15.39 -0.63 -1.20
CA VAL A 86 15.16 -1.70 -0.20
C VAL A 86 14.78 -3.05 -0.83
N GLY A 87 14.88 -3.18 -2.16
CA GLY A 87 14.76 -4.45 -2.87
C GLY A 87 13.38 -4.79 -3.43
N CYS A 88 12.47 -3.81 -3.58
CA CYS A 88 11.33 -3.97 -4.48
C CYS A 88 11.80 -3.98 -5.94
N SER A 89 11.15 -4.76 -6.79
CA SER A 89 11.34 -4.67 -8.24
C SER A 89 10.39 -3.65 -8.86
N VAL A 90 10.70 -3.21 -10.08
CA VAL A 90 9.79 -2.33 -10.86
C VAL A 90 8.46 -3.03 -11.10
N GLU A 91 8.48 -4.34 -11.35
CA GLU A 91 7.29 -5.19 -11.50
C GLU A 91 6.41 -5.15 -10.25
N GLU A 92 6.98 -5.34 -9.06
CA GLU A 92 6.21 -5.31 -7.80
C GLU A 92 5.54 -3.94 -7.58
N ILE A 93 6.27 -2.85 -7.82
CA ILE A 93 5.75 -1.48 -7.70
C ILE A 93 4.63 -1.24 -8.72
N LEU A 94 4.82 -1.68 -9.96
CA LEU A 94 3.80 -1.59 -11.02
C LEU A 94 2.52 -2.36 -10.64
N GLU A 95 2.65 -3.56 -10.07
CA GLU A 95 1.50 -4.35 -9.61
C GLU A 95 0.71 -3.66 -8.50
N VAL A 96 1.40 -2.97 -7.58
CA VAL A 96 0.73 -2.15 -6.55
C VAL A 96 -0.06 -1.02 -7.22
N ILE A 97 0.54 -0.29 -8.15
CA ILE A 97 -0.11 0.84 -8.84
C ILE A 97 -1.31 0.37 -9.67
N ILE A 98 -1.19 -0.76 -10.37
CA ILE A 98 -2.31 -1.39 -11.10
C ILE A 98 -3.43 -1.75 -10.12
N GLN A 99 -3.10 -2.37 -8.99
CA GLN A 99 -4.09 -2.76 -7.99
C GLN A 99 -4.83 -1.56 -7.40
N MET A 100 -4.19 -0.40 -7.26
CA MET A 100 -4.84 0.81 -6.76
C MET A 100 -5.93 1.35 -7.70
N SER A 101 -6.01 0.88 -8.95
CA SER A 101 -7.12 1.24 -9.84
C SER A 101 -8.46 0.71 -9.35
N SER A 102 -8.47 -0.42 -8.60
CA SER A 102 -9.68 -0.96 -7.97
C SER A 102 -10.07 -0.26 -6.68
N TYR A 103 -9.12 0.33 -5.96
CA TYR A 103 -9.36 0.91 -4.63
C TYR A 103 -9.54 2.42 -4.65
N SER A 104 -8.74 3.12 -5.47
CA SER A 104 -8.71 4.57 -5.58
C SER A 104 -9.09 5.10 -6.98
N GLY A 105 -9.39 4.19 -7.91
CA GLY A 105 -9.76 4.51 -9.28
C GLY A 105 -8.57 4.75 -10.21
N PHE A 106 -8.86 4.75 -11.52
CA PHE A 106 -7.86 4.95 -12.57
C PHE A 106 -7.07 6.27 -12.49
N PRO A 107 -7.64 7.43 -12.12
CA PRO A 107 -6.86 8.68 -12.06
C PRO A 107 -5.65 8.62 -11.13
N GLY A 108 -5.81 8.06 -9.91
CA GLY A 108 -4.71 7.89 -8.96
C GLY A 108 -3.62 6.96 -9.51
N SER A 109 -4.02 5.83 -10.09
CA SER A 109 -3.08 4.92 -10.76
C SER A 109 -2.35 5.57 -11.94
N LEU A 110 -3.04 6.35 -12.77
CA LEU A 110 -2.40 7.03 -13.92
C LEU A 110 -1.38 8.07 -13.47
N ASN A 111 -1.68 8.83 -12.41
CA ASN A 111 -0.72 9.75 -11.80
C ASN A 111 0.52 8.98 -11.32
N ALA A 112 0.33 7.87 -10.61
CA ALA A 112 1.42 7.04 -10.10
C ALA A 112 2.25 6.38 -11.22
N ILE A 113 1.63 5.95 -12.33
CA ILE A 113 2.35 5.43 -13.50
C ILE A 113 3.28 6.49 -14.09
N ASN A 114 2.87 7.76 -14.15
CA ASN A 114 3.73 8.82 -14.64
C ASN A 114 4.96 9.01 -13.74
N VAL A 115 4.77 8.98 -12.42
CA VAL A 115 5.88 9.03 -11.46
C VAL A 115 6.80 7.82 -11.61
N LEU A 116 6.26 6.60 -11.74
CA LEU A 116 7.08 5.40 -11.96
C LEU A 116 7.89 5.49 -13.26
N LYS A 117 7.31 6.01 -14.35
CA LYS A 117 8.02 6.22 -15.62
C LYS A 117 9.19 7.18 -15.48
N GLU A 118 9.02 8.26 -14.73
CA GLU A 118 10.10 9.22 -14.43
C GLU A 118 11.22 8.52 -13.64
N VAL A 119 10.89 7.77 -12.59
CA VAL A 119 11.90 7.06 -11.80
C VAL A 119 12.65 6.01 -12.63
N ILE A 120 11.97 5.21 -13.45
CA ILE A 120 12.61 4.24 -14.35
C ILE A 120 13.58 4.95 -15.30
N LYS A 121 13.16 6.07 -15.88
CA LYS A 121 13.98 6.88 -16.80
C LYS A 121 15.20 7.46 -16.09
N ASP A 122 15.03 8.07 -14.93
CA ASP A 122 16.10 8.74 -14.18
C ASP A 122 17.13 7.75 -13.65
N ARG A 123 16.66 6.57 -13.20
CA ARG A 123 17.53 5.47 -12.77
C ARG A 123 18.10 4.65 -13.94
N LYS A 124 17.70 4.95 -15.19
CA LYS A 124 18.11 4.24 -16.41
C LYS A 124 17.87 2.73 -16.32
N ILE A 125 16.75 2.34 -15.75
CA ILE A 125 16.36 0.93 -15.60
C ILE A 125 15.77 0.45 -16.94
N THR A 126 16.31 -0.63 -17.49
CA THR A 126 15.66 -1.35 -18.58
C THR A 126 14.53 -2.19 -18.00
N PHE A 127 13.29 -1.88 -18.39
CA PHE A 127 12.10 -2.57 -17.91
C PHE A 127 11.17 -2.87 -19.08
N GLU A 128 10.77 -4.14 -19.21
CA GLU A 128 9.76 -4.58 -20.16
C GLU A 128 8.57 -5.15 -19.39
N PRO A 129 7.37 -4.56 -19.49
CA PRO A 129 6.22 -5.04 -18.76
C PRO A 129 5.78 -6.41 -19.29
N VAL A 130 5.62 -7.36 -18.37
CA VAL A 130 5.02 -8.66 -18.67
C VAL A 130 3.57 -8.44 -19.06
N LYS A 131 3.24 -8.71 -20.32
CA LYS A 131 1.85 -8.78 -20.78
C LYS A 131 1.23 -10.03 -20.18
N GLU A 132 0.06 -9.88 -19.57
CA GLU A 132 -0.66 -11.03 -19.10
C GLU A 132 -1.35 -11.73 -20.27
N ASP A 133 -1.10 -13.03 -20.37
CA ASP A 133 -1.87 -13.93 -21.22
C ASP A 133 -2.91 -14.61 -20.33
N LYS A 134 -4.15 -14.12 -20.38
CA LYS A 134 -5.27 -14.72 -19.66
C LYS A 134 -6.10 -15.55 -20.60
N ASN A 135 -5.93 -16.86 -20.48
CA ASN A 135 -6.85 -17.84 -21.01
C ASN A 135 -7.82 -18.27 -19.91
N GLY A 136 -9.12 -18.00 -20.11
CA GLY A 136 -10.17 -18.44 -19.19
C GLY A 136 -11.22 -17.37 -18.91
N ASP A 137 -12.29 -17.81 -18.25
CA ASP A 137 -13.37 -16.93 -17.80
C ASP A 137 -12.94 -16.08 -16.60
N ARG A 138 -13.01 -14.75 -16.75
CA ARG A 138 -12.54 -13.78 -15.75
C ARG A 138 -13.30 -13.92 -14.43
N PHE A 139 -14.61 -14.14 -14.49
CA PHE A 139 -15.43 -14.31 -13.30
C PHE A 139 -15.01 -15.56 -12.50
N SER A 140 -14.85 -16.69 -13.17
CA SER A 140 -14.43 -17.95 -12.54
C SER A 140 -13.06 -17.84 -11.87
N ILE A 141 -12.09 -17.21 -12.54
CA ILE A 141 -10.76 -16.94 -11.98
C ILE A 141 -10.87 -16.03 -10.75
N GLY A 142 -11.66 -14.96 -10.85
CA GLY A 142 -11.87 -14.01 -9.77
C GLY A 142 -12.55 -14.64 -8.56
N ALA A 143 -13.57 -15.47 -8.77
CA ALA A 143 -14.27 -16.19 -7.71
C ALA A 143 -13.31 -17.13 -6.96
N GLU A 144 -12.40 -17.80 -7.68
CA GLU A 144 -11.35 -18.63 -7.06
C GLU A 144 -10.39 -17.77 -6.22
N GLN A 145 -9.89 -16.65 -6.76
CA GLN A 145 -8.99 -15.77 -5.99
C GLN A 145 -9.67 -15.20 -4.75
N LEU A 146 -10.92 -14.75 -4.87
CA LEU A 146 -11.69 -14.22 -3.75
C LEU A 146 -11.95 -15.29 -2.68
N SER A 147 -12.29 -16.52 -3.09
CA SER A 147 -12.55 -17.62 -2.16
C SER A 147 -11.30 -18.06 -1.37
N ARG A 148 -10.09 -17.82 -1.92
CA ARG A 148 -8.82 -18.03 -1.20
C ARG A 148 -8.59 -16.98 -0.11
N LEU A 149 -9.14 -15.78 -0.27
CA LEU A 149 -9.07 -14.70 0.72
C LEU A 149 -10.14 -14.87 1.79
N GLU A 150 -11.37 -15.19 1.39
CA GLU A 150 -12.50 -15.41 2.28
C GLU A 150 -13.51 -16.32 1.57
N LYS A 151 -13.71 -17.52 2.12
CA LYS A 151 -14.37 -18.66 1.45
C LYS A 151 -15.78 -18.35 0.97
N ASN A 152 -16.54 -17.53 1.70
CA ASN A 152 -17.97 -17.31 1.42
C ASN A 152 -18.24 -15.95 0.77
N GLN A 153 -17.21 -15.13 0.52
CA GLN A 153 -17.41 -13.75 0.09
C GLN A 153 -18.10 -13.62 -1.27
N VAL A 154 -17.91 -14.57 -2.20
CA VAL A 154 -18.63 -14.58 -3.49
C VAL A 154 -20.14 -14.64 -3.27
N GLN A 155 -20.59 -15.53 -2.38
CA GLN A 155 -22.01 -15.70 -2.08
C GLN A 155 -22.57 -14.49 -1.33
N ILE A 156 -21.80 -13.96 -0.36
CA ILE A 156 -22.18 -12.75 0.40
C ILE A 156 -22.35 -11.54 -0.53
N LEU A 157 -21.48 -11.38 -1.54
CA LEU A 157 -21.62 -10.28 -2.51
C LEU A 157 -22.90 -10.40 -3.34
N LYS A 158 -23.21 -11.61 -3.83
CA LYS A 158 -24.44 -11.88 -4.58
C LYS A 158 -25.68 -11.58 -3.75
N GLU A 159 -25.74 -12.11 -2.53
CA GLU A 159 -26.88 -11.91 -1.62
C GLU A 159 -27.13 -10.43 -1.28
N ASN A 160 -26.07 -9.62 -1.20
CA ASN A 160 -26.16 -8.22 -0.83
C ASN A 160 -26.41 -7.26 -2.01
N LEU A 161 -26.14 -7.67 -3.25
CA LEU A 161 -26.09 -6.76 -4.39
C LEU A 161 -26.90 -7.22 -5.62
N ASP A 162 -27.28 -8.49 -5.74
CA ASP A 162 -27.94 -8.99 -6.96
C ASP A 162 -29.32 -8.35 -7.21
N ASP A 163 -30.02 -7.90 -6.16
CA ASP A 163 -31.34 -7.27 -6.25
C ASP A 163 -31.29 -5.80 -6.72
N ILE A 164 -30.16 -5.12 -6.50
CA ILE A 164 -30.00 -3.68 -6.77
C ILE A 164 -28.95 -3.36 -7.84
N ALA A 165 -27.84 -4.10 -7.87
CA ALA A 165 -26.68 -3.83 -8.71
C ALA A 165 -25.89 -5.13 -9.04
N PRO A 166 -26.50 -6.10 -9.76
CA PRO A 166 -25.84 -7.36 -10.10
C PRO A 166 -24.54 -7.18 -10.91
N ASP A 167 -24.48 -6.16 -11.77
CA ASP A 167 -23.25 -5.84 -12.52
C ASP A 167 -22.09 -5.45 -11.59
N MET A 168 -22.37 -4.92 -10.40
CA MET A 168 -21.33 -4.62 -9.41
C MET A 168 -20.64 -5.90 -8.90
N VAL A 169 -21.41 -6.98 -8.75
CA VAL A 169 -20.84 -8.30 -8.37
C VAL A 169 -19.91 -8.79 -9.46
N GLU A 170 -20.33 -8.68 -10.72
CA GLU A 170 -19.51 -9.02 -11.88
C GLU A 170 -18.21 -8.19 -11.90
N TYR A 171 -18.29 -6.88 -11.71
CA TYR A 171 -17.11 -6.01 -11.74
C TYR A 171 -16.14 -6.30 -10.58
N ILE A 172 -16.64 -6.51 -9.37
CA ILE A 172 -15.79 -6.84 -8.22
C ILE A 172 -15.07 -8.17 -8.47
N ILE A 173 -15.81 -9.20 -8.91
CA ILE A 173 -15.25 -10.54 -9.06
C ILE A 173 -14.40 -10.64 -10.32
N ALA A 174 -14.94 -10.36 -11.49
CA ALA A 174 -14.24 -10.55 -12.76
C ALA A 174 -13.10 -9.56 -12.96
N TYR A 175 -13.30 -8.28 -12.69
CA TYR A 175 -12.23 -7.28 -12.83
C TYR A 175 -11.36 -7.20 -11.57
N GLY A 176 -11.96 -6.95 -10.41
CA GLY A 176 -11.20 -6.80 -9.16
C GLY A 176 -10.36 -8.04 -8.85
N TYR A 177 -10.96 -9.22 -8.78
CA TYR A 177 -10.24 -10.42 -8.42
C TYR A 177 -9.68 -11.21 -9.63
N GLY A 178 -10.43 -11.26 -10.73
CA GLY A 178 -10.06 -11.98 -11.94
C GLY A 178 -8.99 -11.26 -12.77
N ASP A 179 -9.05 -9.92 -12.86
CA ASP A 179 -8.05 -9.17 -13.61
C ASP A 179 -6.85 -8.74 -12.75
N ILE A 180 -7.08 -8.34 -11.51
CA ILE A 180 -6.05 -7.69 -10.70
C ILE A 180 -5.44 -8.62 -9.65
N TYR A 181 -6.23 -9.36 -8.87
CA TYR A 181 -5.64 -10.25 -7.85
C TYR A 181 -5.06 -11.55 -8.43
N SER A 182 -5.50 -11.97 -9.62
CA SER A 182 -4.95 -13.17 -10.27
C SER A 182 -3.51 -12.97 -10.78
N ARG A 183 -3.01 -11.73 -10.81
CA ARG A 183 -1.71 -11.39 -11.35
C ARG A 183 -0.59 -11.91 -10.45
N LYS A 184 0.40 -12.58 -11.03
CA LYS A 184 1.40 -13.39 -10.28
C LYS A 184 2.63 -12.62 -9.79
N ASN A 185 2.85 -11.39 -10.28
CA ASN A 185 4.09 -10.64 -10.03
C ASN A 185 4.15 -9.97 -8.64
N LEU A 186 3.10 -10.08 -7.82
CA LEU A 186 3.09 -9.62 -6.44
C LEU A 186 2.42 -10.68 -5.57
N SER A 187 3.07 -11.06 -4.47
CA SER A 187 2.56 -12.09 -3.57
C SER A 187 1.25 -11.66 -2.92
N VAL A 188 0.38 -12.62 -2.61
CA VAL A 188 -0.93 -12.33 -1.99
C VAL A 188 -0.80 -11.57 -0.66
N LYS A 189 0.24 -11.85 0.13
CA LYS A 189 0.55 -11.11 1.36
C LYS A 189 0.88 -9.65 1.09
N MET A 190 1.73 -9.37 0.09
CA MET A 190 2.06 -7.99 -0.30
C MET A 190 0.86 -7.25 -0.88
N ARG A 191 -0.02 -7.93 -1.62
CA ARG A 191 -1.29 -7.35 -2.08
C ARG A 191 -2.18 -6.92 -0.91
N GLN A 192 -2.26 -7.72 0.15
CA GLN A 192 -3.04 -7.36 1.34
C GLN A 192 -2.40 -6.19 2.10
N ILE A 193 -1.07 -6.17 2.27
CA ILE A 193 -0.36 -5.03 2.88
C ILE A 193 -0.64 -3.73 2.12
N ALA A 194 -0.50 -3.75 0.78
CA ALA A 194 -0.81 -2.59 -0.07
C ALA A 194 -2.26 -2.13 0.09
N THR A 195 -3.21 -3.06 0.13
CA THR A 195 -4.64 -2.76 0.23
C THR A 195 -5.01 -2.18 1.59
N ILE A 196 -4.52 -2.78 2.68
CA ILE A 196 -4.75 -2.32 4.05
C ILE A 196 -4.21 -0.90 4.22
N ALA A 197 -3.00 -0.63 3.70
CA ALA A 197 -2.41 0.70 3.74
C ALA A 197 -3.25 1.74 2.96
N ALA A 198 -3.64 1.42 1.73
CA ALA A 198 -4.45 2.30 0.89
C ALA A 198 -5.83 2.61 1.51
N LEU A 199 -6.55 1.59 1.97
CA LEU A 199 -7.86 1.76 2.61
C LEU A 199 -7.77 2.53 3.93
N THR A 200 -6.71 2.30 4.71
CA THR A 200 -6.43 3.08 5.91
C THR A 200 -6.18 4.54 5.56
N ALA A 201 -5.35 4.82 4.55
CA ALA A 201 -5.00 6.18 4.12
C ALA A 201 -6.21 6.96 3.58
N MET A 202 -7.11 6.30 2.83
CA MET A 202 -8.37 6.93 2.39
C MET A 202 -9.32 7.23 3.57
N GLY A 203 -9.30 6.41 4.62
CA GLY A 203 -10.00 6.68 5.88
C GLY A 203 -11.53 6.56 5.86
N THR A 204 -12.13 6.29 4.69
CA THR A 204 -13.60 6.31 4.47
C THR A 204 -14.21 4.95 4.14
N ALA A 205 -13.39 3.90 3.97
CA ALA A 205 -13.83 2.59 3.49
C ALA A 205 -13.68 1.49 4.56
N ARG A 206 -14.23 1.73 5.75
CA ARG A 206 -14.09 0.82 6.92
C ARG A 206 -14.56 -0.62 6.66
N PRO A 207 -15.72 -0.89 6.01
CA PRO A 207 -16.15 -2.25 5.73
C PRO A 207 -15.14 -3.03 4.84
N GLN A 208 -14.58 -2.35 3.84
CA GLN A 208 -13.57 -2.94 2.96
C GLN A 208 -12.26 -3.15 3.72
N LEU A 209 -11.85 -2.21 4.57
CA LEU A 209 -10.67 -2.37 5.42
C LEU A 209 -10.80 -3.58 6.35
N ALA A 210 -11.97 -3.76 6.97
CA ALA A 210 -12.25 -4.92 7.82
C ALA A 210 -12.13 -6.24 7.04
N PHE A 211 -12.71 -6.29 5.84
CA PHE A 211 -12.56 -7.44 4.94
C PHE A 211 -11.09 -7.74 4.64
N HIS A 212 -10.30 -6.74 4.27
CA HIS A 212 -8.90 -6.93 3.90
C HIS A 212 -7.97 -7.26 5.07
N ILE A 213 -8.29 -6.80 6.28
CA ILE A 213 -7.60 -7.23 7.50
C ILE A 213 -7.85 -8.73 7.73
N LYS A 214 -9.11 -9.18 7.67
CA LYS A 214 -9.46 -10.60 7.80
C LYS A 214 -8.82 -11.45 6.69
N ALA A 215 -8.90 -10.99 5.45
CA ALA A 215 -8.26 -11.65 4.30
C ALA A 215 -6.74 -11.74 4.47
N GLY A 216 -6.10 -10.69 4.99
CA GLY A 216 -4.69 -10.66 5.36
C GLY A 216 -4.29 -11.79 6.30
N LEU A 217 -5.06 -11.96 7.39
CA LEU A 217 -4.86 -13.04 8.35
C LEU A 217 -5.05 -14.43 7.70
N ASN A 218 -6.09 -14.59 6.88
CA ASN A 218 -6.38 -15.86 6.18
C ASN A 218 -5.24 -16.29 5.23
N VAL A 219 -4.50 -15.33 4.66
CA VAL A 219 -3.32 -15.60 3.82
C VAL A 219 -2.00 -15.54 4.59
N GLY A 220 -2.08 -15.48 5.93
CA GLY A 220 -0.97 -15.66 6.84
C GLY A 220 -0.17 -14.40 7.18
N LEU A 221 -0.73 -13.19 7.01
CA LEU A 221 -0.19 -12.02 7.71
C LEU A 221 -0.43 -12.19 9.21
N THR A 222 0.49 -11.69 10.03
CA THR A 222 0.28 -11.63 11.49
C THR A 222 -0.51 -10.38 11.88
N GLU A 223 -1.13 -10.40 13.05
CA GLU A 223 -1.72 -9.18 13.64
C GLU A 223 -0.68 -8.06 13.77
N GLU A 224 0.57 -8.40 14.14
CA GLU A 224 1.67 -7.44 14.22
C GLU A 224 1.97 -6.80 12.86
N GLU A 225 2.08 -7.57 11.78
CA GLU A 225 2.32 -7.04 10.43
C GLU A 225 1.21 -6.06 9.99
N ILE A 226 -0.05 -6.38 10.32
CA ILE A 226 -1.21 -5.54 10.01
C ILE A 226 -1.17 -4.24 10.83
N ILE A 227 -0.92 -4.33 12.14
CA ILE A 227 -0.86 -3.16 13.02
C ILE A 227 0.29 -2.25 12.62
N GLU A 228 1.47 -2.79 12.31
CA GLU A 228 2.61 -1.99 11.83
C GLU A 228 2.33 -1.31 10.49
N THR A 229 1.61 -1.98 9.58
CA THR A 229 1.15 -1.38 8.32
C THR A 229 0.19 -0.20 8.57
N ILE A 230 -0.72 -0.31 9.53
CA ILE A 230 -1.68 0.76 9.89
C ILE A 230 -0.98 1.91 10.62
N ILE A 231 -0.07 1.61 11.55
CA ILE A 231 0.72 2.62 12.28
C ILE A 231 1.51 3.48 11.29
N LEU A 232 2.09 2.88 10.25
CA LEU A 232 2.81 3.62 9.21
C LEU A 232 1.97 4.75 8.59
N MET A 233 0.65 4.55 8.47
CA MET A 233 -0.25 5.56 7.90
C MET A 233 -0.43 6.79 8.76
N CYS A 234 0.02 6.81 10.04
CA CYS A 234 0.02 8.05 10.82
C CYS A 234 0.96 9.12 10.21
N VAL A 235 2.00 8.70 9.48
CA VAL A 235 2.93 9.59 8.78
C VAL A 235 2.33 10.09 7.47
N TYR A 236 1.69 9.22 6.70
CA TYR A 236 1.28 9.51 5.32
C TYR A 236 -0.15 10.04 5.20
N ALA A 237 -1.06 9.62 6.09
CA ALA A 237 -2.47 10.01 6.08
C ALA A 237 -2.91 10.65 7.41
N GLY A 238 -2.00 10.83 8.36
CA GLY A 238 -2.26 11.45 9.65
C GLY A 238 -2.87 10.51 10.69
N PHE A 239 -2.82 10.94 11.95
CA PHE A 239 -3.33 10.17 13.09
C PHE A 239 -4.82 9.75 12.97
N PRO A 240 -5.76 10.59 12.51
CA PRO A 240 -7.17 10.19 12.43
C PRO A 240 -7.40 8.96 11.53
N ALA A 241 -6.75 8.93 10.36
CA ALA A 241 -6.84 7.80 9.42
C ALA A 241 -6.27 6.52 10.04
N ALA A 242 -5.08 6.61 10.67
CA ALA A 242 -4.47 5.48 11.37
C ALA A 242 -5.33 4.98 12.55
N LEU A 243 -5.91 5.89 13.35
CA LEU A 243 -6.80 5.53 14.48
C LEU A 243 -8.07 4.81 14.01
N ASN A 244 -8.67 5.25 12.92
CA ASN A 244 -9.79 4.55 12.29
C ASN A 244 -9.38 3.13 11.84
N GLY A 245 -8.18 2.99 11.28
CA GLY A 245 -7.60 1.70 10.93
C GLY A 245 -7.41 0.78 12.14
N ILE A 246 -6.80 1.30 13.21
CA ILE A 246 -6.59 0.54 14.46
C ILE A 246 -7.92 0.12 15.10
N SER A 247 -8.92 1.01 15.10
CA SER A 247 -10.26 0.65 15.59
C SER A 247 -10.88 -0.48 14.77
N THR A 248 -10.66 -0.49 13.46
CA THR A 248 -11.15 -1.54 12.56
C THR A 248 -10.43 -2.86 12.80
N ALA A 249 -9.09 -2.82 12.93
CA ALA A 249 -8.28 -3.99 13.27
C ALA A 249 -8.71 -4.60 14.61
N LYS A 250 -8.90 -3.77 15.64
CA LYS A 250 -9.36 -4.21 16.96
C LYS A 250 -10.69 -4.97 16.89
N GLU A 251 -11.65 -4.44 16.12
CA GLU A 251 -12.95 -5.10 15.91
C GLU A 251 -12.79 -6.46 15.22
N VAL A 252 -11.99 -6.52 14.14
CA VAL A 252 -11.74 -7.78 13.42
C VAL A 252 -11.09 -8.80 14.35
N PHE A 253 -10.02 -8.44 15.07
CA PHE A 253 -9.29 -9.36 15.94
C PHE A 253 -10.14 -9.89 17.09
N SER A 254 -11.09 -9.09 17.60
CA SER A 254 -12.01 -9.54 18.65
C SER A 254 -13.06 -10.56 18.19
N ASN A 255 -13.23 -10.72 16.87
CA ASN A 255 -14.26 -11.56 16.26
C ASN A 255 -13.69 -12.81 15.56
N LEU A 256 -12.41 -13.15 15.80
CA LEU A 256 -11.75 -14.37 15.33
C LEU A 256 -11.87 -15.49 16.38
#